data_AF-A0A1J3JY71-F1
#
_entry.id   AF-A0A1J3JY71-F1
#
_cell.length_a   1.000
_cell.length_b   1.000
_cell.length_c   1.000
_cell.angle_alpha   90.00
_cell.angle_beta   90.00
_cell.angle_gamma   90.00
#
_symmetry.space_group_name_H-M   'P 1'
#
loop_
_entity.id
_entity.type
_entity.pdbx_description
1 polymer ?
#
loop_
_entity_poly.entity_id
_entity_poly.type
_entity_poly.pdbx_seq_one_letter_code
_entity_poly.pdbx_strand_id
1 'polypeptide(L)'
;DWNSIIHAFCKAKRVENGKRIFRRMVFLQYEANQQTYLSLINGYMSCDKYFEVVVLWKEFKDKKAKLDHALADAFLNAMVRGGFFGTAMQVIEKCQEMKIFVDRWRYKAAFMETQKNLRLPKLRKKKMRKIEFLDAFKNWVGLTTGKSLKETNTRNFSSDVSCTFMASFGLKKI
;
A
#
# COMPACT_ATOMS: atom_id res chain seq x y z
N ASP A 1 27.11 -19.21 -2.38
CA ASP A 1 25.92 -18.50 -2.91
C ASP A 1 25.75 -17.11 -2.34
N TRP A 2 25.39 -16.15 -3.21
CA TRP A 2 25.12 -14.75 -2.81
C TRP A 2 24.06 -14.65 -1.72
N ASN A 3 22.97 -15.42 -1.84
CA ASN A 3 21.86 -15.42 -0.89
C ASN A 3 22.28 -15.83 0.51
N SER A 4 23.12 -16.86 0.64
CA SER A 4 23.59 -17.35 1.93
C SER A 4 24.46 -16.31 2.64
N ILE A 5 25.31 -15.61 1.90
CA ILE A 5 26.18 -14.55 2.44
C ILE A 5 25.34 -13.35 2.91
N ILE A 6 24.41 -12.89 2.06
CA ILE A 6 23.51 -11.77 2.40
C ILE A 6 22.66 -12.14 3.63
N HIS A 7 22.09 -13.35 3.64
CA HIS A 7 21.29 -13.84 4.75
C HIS A 7 22.09 -13.89 6.06
N ALA A 8 23.32 -14.40 6.04
CA ALA A 8 24.19 -14.46 7.21
C ALA A 8 24.46 -13.07 7.80
N PHE A 9 24.78 -12.08 6.96
CA PHE A 9 24.98 -10.69 7.43
C PHE A 9 23.71 -10.07 7.99
N CYS A 10 22.56 -10.29 7.34
CA CYS A 10 21.28 -9.77 7.81
C CYS A 10 20.88 -10.39 9.15
N LYS A 11 21.08 -11.71 9.32
CA LYS A 11 20.82 -12.44 10.56
C LYS A 11 21.74 -11.97 11.70
N ALA A 12 22.99 -11.60 11.39
CA ALA A 12 23.93 -11.02 12.33
C ALA A 12 23.67 -9.52 12.63
N LYS A 13 22.54 -8.94 12.18
CA LYS A 13 22.23 -7.50 12.29
C LYS A 13 23.28 -6.56 11.66
N ARG A 14 24.13 -7.10 10.77
CA ARG A 14 25.15 -6.36 10.02
C ARG A 14 24.60 -5.98 8.64
N VAL A 15 23.43 -5.36 8.61
CA VAL A 15 22.63 -5.15 7.40
C VAL A 15 23.34 -4.28 6.35
N GLU A 16 24.22 -3.37 6.76
CA GLU A 16 25.07 -2.57 5.85
C GLU A 16 26.06 -3.43 5.08
N ASN A 17 26.64 -4.46 5.72
CA ASN A 17 27.50 -5.41 5.02
C ASN A 17 26.66 -6.27 4.06
N GLY A 18 25.47 -6.71 4.50
CA GLY A 18 24.51 -7.40 3.63
C GLY A 18 24.16 -6.56 2.38
N LYS A 19 23.88 -5.27 2.57
CA LYS A 19 23.60 -4.30 1.49
C LYS A 19 24.80 -4.12 0.56
N ARG A 20 26.03 -4.06 1.09
CA ARG A 20 27.26 -3.99 0.27
C ARG A 20 27.40 -5.23 -0.61
N ILE A 21 27.15 -6.42 -0.07
CA ILE A 21 27.18 -7.67 -0.84
C ILE A 21 26.06 -7.68 -1.90
N PHE A 22 24.85 -7.24 -1.56
CA PHE A 22 23.76 -7.10 -2.51
C PHE A 22 24.11 -6.15 -3.67
N ARG A 23 24.68 -4.98 -3.38
CA ARG A 23 25.15 -4.05 -4.42
C ARG A 23 26.23 -4.66 -5.31
N ARG A 24 27.16 -5.41 -4.71
CA ARG A 24 28.20 -6.13 -5.47
C ARG A 24 27.59 -7.21 -6.38
N MET A 25 26.61 -7.96 -5.89
CA MET A 25 25.88 -8.95 -6.66
C MET A 25 25.22 -8.32 -7.90
N VAL A 26 24.49 -7.21 -7.71
CA VAL A 26 23.85 -6.47 -8.81
C VAL A 26 24.87 -5.85 -9.77
N PHE A 27 25.97 -5.29 -9.25
CA PHE A 27 27.06 -4.73 -10.08
C PHE A 27 27.67 -5.78 -11.01
N LEU A 28 27.83 -7.01 -10.51
CA LEU A 28 28.30 -8.16 -11.27
C LEU A 28 27.22 -8.80 -12.16
N GLN A 29 26.09 -8.10 -12.38
CA GLN A 29 24.96 -8.54 -13.23
C GLN A 29 24.28 -9.83 -12.76
N TYR A 30 24.43 -10.23 -11.50
CA TYR A 30 23.63 -11.32 -10.93
C TYR A 30 22.24 -10.82 -10.53
N GLU A 31 21.21 -11.53 -10.95
CA GLU A 31 19.83 -11.20 -10.61
C GLU A 31 19.48 -11.59 -9.17
N ALA A 32 19.07 -10.58 -8.38
CA ALA A 32 18.54 -10.80 -7.05
C ALA A 32 17.18 -11.51 -7.14
N ASN A 33 17.05 -12.61 -6.41
CA ASN A 33 15.81 -13.36 -6.36
C ASN A 33 15.02 -13.01 -5.10
N GLN A 34 13.85 -13.62 -4.96
CA GLN A 34 12.95 -13.41 -3.83
C GLN A 34 13.64 -13.61 -2.48
N GLN A 35 14.46 -14.65 -2.34
CA GLN A 35 15.16 -14.96 -1.09
C GLN A 35 16.17 -13.87 -0.70
N THR A 36 16.81 -13.24 -1.70
CA THR A 36 17.69 -12.09 -1.49
C THR A 36 16.93 -10.93 -0.86
N TYR A 37 15.80 -10.55 -1.44
CA TYR A 37 14.97 -9.45 -0.96
C TYR A 37 14.38 -9.72 0.42
N LEU A 38 13.85 -10.92 0.66
CA LEU A 38 13.33 -11.33 1.97
C LEU A 38 14.40 -11.23 3.06
N SER A 39 15.62 -11.69 2.77
CA SER A 39 16.73 -11.61 3.73
C SER A 39 17.07 -10.17 4.10
N LEU A 40 17.10 -9.27 3.12
CA LEU A 40 17.34 -7.84 3.35
C LEU A 40 16.21 -7.18 4.14
N ILE A 41 14.95 -7.41 3.77
CA ILE A 41 13.78 -6.84 4.47
C ILE A 41 13.78 -7.27 5.94
N ASN A 42 13.93 -8.57 6.19
CA ASN A 42 13.97 -9.12 7.55
C ASN A 42 15.15 -8.54 8.34
N GLY A 43 16.31 -8.41 7.71
CA GLY A 43 17.47 -7.73 8.29
C GLY A 43 17.14 -6.31 8.71
N TYR A 44 16.63 -5.48 7.78
CA TYR A 44 16.29 -4.09 8.06
C TYR A 44 15.21 -3.96 9.14
N MET A 45 14.18 -4.81 9.13
CA MET A 45 13.17 -4.86 10.18
C MET A 45 13.77 -5.19 11.54
N SER A 46 14.73 -6.11 11.63
CA SER A 46 15.39 -6.49 12.89
C SER A 46 16.29 -5.40 13.47
N CYS A 47 16.62 -4.39 12.66
CA CYS A 47 17.40 -3.21 13.02
C CYS A 47 16.54 -1.92 13.04
N ASP A 48 15.22 -2.03 12.92
CA ASP A 48 14.27 -0.91 12.83
C ASP A 48 14.57 0.11 11.71
N LYS A 49 15.26 -0.33 10.64
CA LYS A 49 15.62 0.49 9.47
C LYS A 49 14.55 0.45 8.39
N TYR A 50 13.32 0.83 8.74
CA TYR A 50 12.16 0.71 7.84
C TYR A 50 12.26 1.57 6.56
N PHE A 51 12.95 2.71 6.62
CA PHE A 51 13.18 3.55 5.43
C PHE A 51 13.99 2.83 4.35
N GLU A 52 14.94 1.98 4.73
CA GLU A 52 15.73 1.18 3.78
C GLU A 52 14.86 0.17 3.03
N VAL A 53 13.79 -0.32 3.66
CA VAL A 53 12.81 -1.19 3.00
C VAL A 53 11.99 -0.41 1.95
N VAL A 54 11.70 0.86 2.19
CA VAL A 54 11.05 1.74 1.19
C VAL A 54 11.94 1.98 -0.01
N VAL A 55 13.25 2.19 0.20
CA VAL A 55 14.23 2.31 -0.89
C VAL A 55 14.31 1.00 -1.68
N LEU A 56 14.36 -0.14 -0.97
CA LEU A 56 14.41 -1.46 -1.59
C LEU A 56 13.15 -1.76 -2.43
N TRP A 57 11.97 -1.29 -2.00
CA TRP A 57 10.73 -1.41 -2.78
C TRP A 57 10.80 -0.66 -4.11
N LYS A 58 11.37 0.55 -4.12
CA LYS A 58 11.56 1.32 -5.37
C LYS A 58 12.47 0.56 -6.33
N GLU A 59 13.61 0.08 -5.85
CA GLU A 59 14.54 -0.74 -6.64
C GLU A 59 13.91 -2.06 -7.13
N PHE A 60 12.99 -2.64 -6.36
CA PHE A 60 12.27 -3.86 -6.75
C PHE A 60 11.23 -3.56 -7.84
N LYS A 61 10.46 -2.47 -7.71
CA LYS A 61 9.39 -2.08 -8.63
C LYS A 61 9.91 -1.79 -10.05
N ASP A 62 11.10 -1.22 -10.15
CA ASP A 62 11.72 -0.86 -11.43
C ASP A 62 12.29 -2.09 -12.17
N LYS A 63 12.40 -3.23 -11.49
CA LYS A 63 12.88 -4.49 -12.07
C LYS A 63 11.71 -5.37 -12.53
N LYS A 64 11.96 -6.24 -13.50
CA LYS A 64 11.00 -7.28 -13.95
C LYS A 64 10.83 -8.44 -12.94
N ALA A 65 11.16 -8.21 -11.67
CA ALA A 65 11.10 -9.24 -10.63
C ALA A 65 9.64 -9.52 -10.23
N LYS A 66 9.30 -10.81 -10.09
CA LYS A 66 7.95 -11.24 -9.70
C LYS A 66 7.79 -11.07 -8.19
N LEU A 67 6.79 -10.28 -7.78
CA LEU A 67 6.35 -10.25 -6.39
C LEU A 67 5.57 -11.53 -6.10
N ASP A 68 5.82 -12.14 -4.96
CA ASP A 68 5.06 -13.28 -4.47
C ASP A 68 4.38 -12.94 -3.13
N HIS A 69 3.60 -13.88 -2.62
CA HIS A 69 2.87 -13.69 -1.36
C HIS A 69 3.80 -13.41 -0.18
N ALA A 70 4.93 -14.12 -0.06
CA ALA A 70 5.84 -13.93 1.07
C ALA A 70 6.56 -12.59 1.02
N LEU A 71 6.99 -12.16 -0.17
CA LEU A 71 7.68 -10.88 -0.33
C LEU A 71 6.72 -9.69 -0.17
N ALA A 72 5.49 -9.78 -0.70
CA ALA A 72 4.45 -8.80 -0.47
C ALA A 72 4.18 -8.63 1.04
N ASP A 73 4.06 -9.76 1.75
CA ASP A 73 3.81 -9.76 3.18
C ASP A 73 4.94 -9.13 3.99
N ALA A 74 6.19 -9.44 3.63
CA ALA A 74 7.36 -8.82 4.25
C ALA A 74 7.40 -7.30 4.03
N PHE A 75 7.16 -6.83 2.79
CA PHE A 75 7.11 -5.41 2.48
C PHE A 75 5.99 -4.70 3.24
N LEU A 76 4.77 -5.24 3.23
CA LEU A 76 3.64 -4.63 3.91
C LEU A 76 3.84 -4.58 5.42
N ASN A 77 4.34 -5.65 6.03
CA ASN A 77 4.64 -5.67 7.45
C ASN A 77 5.68 -4.61 7.83
N ALA A 78 6.79 -4.52 7.08
CA ALA A 78 7.81 -3.51 7.31
C ALA A 78 7.28 -2.08 7.16
N MET A 79 6.50 -1.80 6.11
CA MET A 79 5.99 -0.47 5.84
C MET A 79 4.94 -0.03 6.85
N VAL A 80 4.05 -0.93 7.28
CA VAL A 80 3.05 -0.63 8.32
C VAL A 80 3.75 -0.34 9.65
N ARG A 81 4.74 -1.17 10.04
CA ARG A 81 5.50 -0.95 11.27
C ARG A 81 6.34 0.33 11.24
N GLY A 82 6.87 0.68 10.08
CA GLY A 82 7.59 1.95 9.87
C GLY A 82 6.71 3.17 9.65
N GLY A 83 5.39 3.04 9.59
CA GLY A 83 4.46 4.15 9.34
C GLY A 83 4.44 4.66 7.89
N PHE A 84 5.05 3.95 6.95
CA PHE A 84 5.13 4.34 5.53
C PHE A 84 3.89 3.91 4.74
N PHE A 85 2.71 4.42 5.12
CA PHE A 85 1.43 4.00 4.57
C PHE A 85 1.26 4.28 3.07
N GLY A 86 1.86 5.36 2.56
CA GLY A 86 1.83 5.66 1.12
C GLY A 86 2.51 4.57 0.29
N THR A 87 3.69 4.10 0.73
CA THR A 87 4.39 2.99 0.07
C THR A 87 3.65 1.67 0.29
N ALA A 88 3.07 1.44 1.48
CA ALA A 88 2.26 0.25 1.74
C ALA A 88 1.07 0.13 0.78
N MET A 89 0.40 1.25 0.48
CA MET A 89 -0.68 1.29 -0.52
C MET A 89 -0.19 0.90 -1.92
N GLN A 90 1.00 1.35 -2.33
CA GLN A 90 1.59 0.94 -3.61
C GLN A 90 1.86 -0.57 -3.67
N VAL A 91 2.25 -1.19 -2.55
CA VAL A 91 2.42 -2.65 -2.49
C VAL A 91 1.07 -3.35 -2.63
N ILE A 92 0.01 -2.85 -1.99
CA ILE A 92 -1.35 -3.40 -2.09
C ILE A 92 -1.87 -3.30 -3.53
N GLU A 93 -1.74 -2.13 -4.17
CA GLU A 93 -2.11 -1.92 -5.58
C GLU A 93 -1.38 -2.94 -6.47
N LYS A 94 -0.07 -3.11 -6.25
CA LYS A 94 0.72 -4.09 -7.01
C LYS A 94 0.27 -5.54 -6.78
N CYS A 95 -0.12 -5.88 -5.54
CA CYS A 95 -0.69 -7.20 -5.24
C CYS A 95 -2.02 -7.43 -5.96
N GLN A 96 -2.88 -6.40 -6.07
CA GLN A 96 -4.14 -6.49 -6.81
C GLN A 96 -3.90 -6.73 -8.30
N GLU A 97 -2.96 -6.01 -8.92
CA GLU A 97 -2.57 -6.21 -10.32
C GLU A 97 -2.14 -7.67 -10.58
N MET A 98 -1.37 -8.25 -9.67
CA MET A 98 -0.86 -9.62 -9.78
C MET A 98 -1.78 -10.68 -9.17
N LYS A 99 -2.97 -10.30 -8.71
CA LYS A 99 -3.96 -11.19 -8.06
C LYS A 99 -3.38 -11.97 -6.86
N ILE A 100 -2.47 -11.33 -6.12
CA ILE A 100 -1.93 -11.85 -4.87
C ILE A 100 -2.91 -11.50 -3.76
N PHE A 101 -3.42 -12.52 -3.06
CA PHE A 101 -4.29 -12.30 -1.90
C PHE A 101 -3.50 -11.68 -0.76
N VAL A 102 -4.04 -10.61 -0.18
CA VAL A 102 -3.43 -9.90 0.96
C VAL A 102 -4.44 -9.91 2.10
N ASP A 103 -4.06 -10.52 3.23
CA ASP A 103 -4.94 -10.58 4.40
C ASP A 103 -5.06 -9.21 5.09
N ARG A 104 -6.19 -8.54 4.87
CA ARG A 104 -6.51 -7.23 5.45
C ARG A 104 -6.49 -7.23 6.98
N TRP A 105 -6.86 -8.34 7.63
CA TRP A 105 -6.96 -8.40 9.09
C TRP A 105 -5.57 -8.39 9.75
N ARG A 106 -4.61 -9.09 9.14
CA ARG A 106 -3.21 -9.15 9.60
C ARG A 106 -2.56 -7.77 9.68
N TYR A 107 -2.76 -6.90 8.68
CA TYR A 107 -2.21 -5.54 8.70
C TYR A 107 -3.01 -4.56 9.56
N LYS A 108 -4.30 -4.85 9.81
CA LYS A 108 -5.10 -4.09 10.78
C LYS A 108 -4.51 -4.24 12.18
N ALA A 109 -4.09 -5.44 12.58
CA ALA A 109 -3.45 -5.67 13.86
C ALA A 109 -2.10 -4.92 13.97
N ALA A 110 -1.23 -5.06 12.97
CA ALA A 110 0.06 -4.36 12.93
C ALA A 110 -0.09 -2.82 12.96
N PHE A 111 -1.10 -2.28 12.28
CA PHE A 111 -1.44 -0.85 12.34
C PHE A 111 -1.86 -0.43 13.76
N MET A 112 -2.75 -1.19 14.41
CA MET A 112 -3.24 -0.86 15.75
C MET A 112 -2.15 -1.00 16.83
N GLU A 113 -1.22 -1.95 16.67
CA GLU A 113 -0.11 -2.19 17.59
C GLU A 113 0.97 -1.09 17.51
N THR A 114 1.39 -0.74 16.30
CA THR A 114 2.42 0.28 16.07
C THR A 114 1.94 1.70 16.30
N GLN A 115 0.62 1.93 16.17
CA GLN A 115 0.00 3.24 16.31
C GLN A 115 -0.80 3.40 17.62
N LYS A 116 -0.41 2.74 18.72
CA LYS A 116 -1.07 2.90 20.05
C LYS A 116 -1.29 4.37 20.50
N ASN A 117 -0.53 5.32 19.95
CA ASN A 117 -0.65 6.76 20.21
C ASN A 117 -1.38 7.57 19.12
N LEU A 118 -1.69 6.96 17.97
CA LEU A 118 -2.63 7.55 17.02
C LEU A 118 -4.03 7.26 17.57
N ARG A 119 -4.44 8.06 18.57
CA ARG A 119 -5.86 8.34 18.74
C ARG A 119 -6.33 8.77 17.36
N LEU A 120 -7.01 7.90 16.61
CA LEU A 120 -7.95 8.36 15.59
C LEU A 120 -8.82 9.30 16.40
N PRO A 121 -8.70 10.64 16.25
CA PRO A 121 -9.66 11.45 16.95
C PRO A 121 -11.00 10.98 16.37
N LYS A 122 -12.05 11.03 17.17
CA LYS A 122 -13.43 10.75 16.73
C LYS A 122 -13.84 11.81 15.67
N LEU A 123 -13.13 11.89 14.56
CA LEU A 123 -12.99 13.02 13.65
C LEU A 123 -13.45 12.62 12.25
N ARG A 124 -14.45 11.74 12.10
CA ARG A 124 -15.08 11.57 10.78
C ARG A 124 -16.45 10.88 10.71
N LYS A 125 -17.35 11.11 11.68
CA LYS A 125 -18.78 10.79 11.48
C LYS A 125 -19.73 11.88 11.96
N LYS A 126 -19.44 12.52 13.10
CA LYS A 126 -20.30 13.58 13.66
C LYS A 126 -20.20 14.91 12.89
N LYS A 127 -19.01 15.25 12.38
CA LYS A 127 -18.76 16.48 11.61
C LYS A 127 -19.29 16.42 10.16
N MET A 128 -19.21 15.25 9.51
CA MET A 128 -19.77 15.00 8.16
C MET A 128 -21.30 15.12 8.13
N ARG A 129 -22.01 14.45 9.06
CA ARG A 129 -23.48 14.53 9.13
C ARG A 129 -23.98 15.95 9.37
N LYS A 130 -23.31 16.71 10.25
CA LYS A 130 -23.71 18.10 10.54
C LYS A 130 -23.52 19.03 9.33
N ILE A 131 -22.52 18.77 8.48
CA ILE A 131 -22.29 19.50 7.22
C ILE A 131 -23.38 19.13 6.19
N GLU A 132 -23.75 17.85 6.07
CA GLU A 132 -24.82 17.40 5.16
C GLU A 132 -26.20 17.97 5.54
N PHE A 133 -26.55 18.02 6.83
CA PHE A 133 -27.79 18.66 7.29
C PHE A 133 -27.79 20.18 7.07
N LEU A 134 -26.62 20.82 7.18
CA LEU A 134 -26.48 22.25 6.96
C LEU A 134 -26.71 22.62 5.49
N ASP A 135 -26.17 21.83 4.56
CA ASP A 135 -26.42 22.00 3.12
C ASP A 135 -27.88 21.70 2.76
N ALA A 136 -28.47 20.65 3.32
CA ALA A 136 -29.89 20.36 3.13
C ALA A 136 -30.79 21.50 3.64
N PHE A 137 -30.47 22.08 4.80
CA PHE A 137 -31.19 23.22 5.35
C PHE A 137 -31.02 24.48 4.50
N LYS A 138 -29.80 24.81 4.07
CA LYS A 138 -29.52 25.95 3.19
C LYS A 138 -30.27 25.85 1.86
N ASN A 139 -30.38 24.65 1.29
CA ASN A 139 -31.19 24.42 0.09
C ASN A 139 -32.68 24.63 0.35
N TRP A 140 -33.19 24.18 1.52
CA TRP A 140 -34.60 24.34 1.90
C TRP A 140 -35.00 25.80 2.15
N VAL A 141 -34.13 26.60 2.76
CA VAL A 141 -34.36 28.04 2.97
C VAL A 141 -33.96 28.93 1.77
N GLY A 142 -33.59 28.32 0.63
CA GLY A 142 -33.28 29.04 -0.62
C GLY A 142 -31.97 29.82 -0.62
N LEU A 143 -31.01 29.47 0.25
CA LEU A 143 -29.74 30.20 0.43
C LEU A 143 -28.58 29.74 -0.48
N THR A 144 -28.83 28.99 -1.56
CA THR A 144 -27.75 28.42 -2.37
C THR A 144 -27.14 29.41 -3.36
N THR A 145 -25.91 29.86 -3.06
CA THR A 145 -24.96 30.33 -4.06
C THR A 145 -24.49 29.14 -4.90
N GLY A 146 -24.91 29.08 -6.16
CA GLY A 146 -24.73 27.93 -7.03
C GLY A 146 -23.27 27.47 -7.19
N LYS A 147 -23.01 26.20 -6.87
CA LYS A 147 -22.35 25.23 -7.76
C LYS A 147 -22.60 23.79 -7.30
N SER A 148 -23.47 23.16 -8.09
CA SER A 148 -23.82 21.75 -8.29
C SER A 148 -22.90 20.68 -7.67
N LEU A 149 -23.52 19.69 -7.01
CA LEU A 149 -23.56 18.30 -7.50
C LEU A 149 -24.49 17.47 -6.62
N LYS A 150 -25.78 17.39 -6.98
CA LYS A 150 -26.62 16.21 -6.71
C LYS A 150 -27.70 16.09 -7.78
N GLU A 151 -27.42 15.29 -8.79
CA GLU A 151 -28.41 14.32 -9.25
C GLU A 151 -27.97 12.94 -8.73
N THR A 152 -28.24 12.69 -7.45
CA THR A 152 -28.61 11.34 -7.02
C THR A 152 -30.13 11.32 -7.06
N ASN A 153 -30.70 10.93 -8.20
CA ASN A 153 -32.08 10.45 -8.21
C ASN A 153 -32.07 8.93 -8.03
N THR A 154 -32.84 8.52 -7.04
CA THR A 154 -33.21 7.16 -6.69
C THR A 154 -34.02 6.50 -7.82
N ARG A 155 -33.82 5.18 -7.97
CA ARG A 155 -34.68 4.20 -8.67
C ARG A 155 -34.65 4.23 -10.20
N ASN A 156 -33.81 3.36 -10.77
CA ASN A 156 -34.32 2.24 -11.56
C ASN A 156 -33.35 1.04 -11.46
N PHE A 157 -33.87 -0.03 -10.87
CA PHE A 157 -33.39 -1.38 -11.06
C PHE A 157 -33.57 -1.72 -12.55
N SER A 158 -32.60 -2.40 -13.15
CA SER A 158 -32.62 -2.92 -14.53
C SER A 158 -32.26 -1.91 -15.64
N SER A 159 -30.96 -1.77 -15.92
CA SER A 159 -30.32 -1.86 -17.26
C SER A 159 -28.97 -1.12 -17.39
N ASP A 160 -28.62 -0.18 -16.50
CA ASP A 160 -27.50 0.75 -16.77
C ASP A 160 -26.16 0.51 -16.04
N VAL A 161 -26.02 -0.56 -15.25
CA VAL A 161 -24.75 -0.84 -14.54
C VAL A 161 -23.63 -1.27 -15.51
N SER A 162 -23.95 -1.53 -16.79
CA SER A 162 -22.95 -1.94 -17.80
C SER A 162 -22.12 -0.77 -18.35
N CYS A 163 -22.55 0.49 -18.25
CA CYS A 163 -21.84 1.61 -18.91
C CYS A 163 -20.89 2.39 -17.98
N THR A 164 -21.20 2.55 -16.70
CA THR A 164 -20.37 3.35 -15.78
C THR A 164 -19.07 2.66 -15.37
N PHE A 165 -18.95 1.35 -15.57
CA PHE A 165 -17.73 0.58 -15.29
C PHE A 165 -16.70 0.60 -16.44
N MET A 166 -17.14 0.86 -17.68
CA MET A 166 -16.28 0.82 -18.88
C MET A 166 -15.48 2.12 -19.12
N ALA A 167 -15.97 3.28 -18.65
CA ALA A 167 -15.35 4.57 -18.95
C ALA A 167 -14.11 4.91 -18.11
N SER A 168 -13.92 4.27 -16.94
CA SER A 168 -12.73 4.51 -16.10
C SER A 168 -11.44 3.86 -16.63
N PHE A 169 -11.52 3.00 -17.66
CA PHE A 169 -10.37 2.25 -18.19
C PHE A 169 -10.14 2.35 -19.71
N GLY A 170 -10.90 3.18 -20.44
CA GLY A 170 -10.59 3.46 -21.85
C GLY A 170 -10.64 2.25 -22.80
N LEU A 171 -11.50 1.25 -22.54
CA LEU A 171 -11.75 0.16 -23.48
C LEU A 171 -13.03 0.43 -24.28
N LYS A 172 -12.95 0.42 -25.61
CA LYS A 172 -14.12 0.44 -26.50
C LYS A 172 -14.81 -0.93 -26.48
N LYS A 173 -16.15 -0.93 -26.39
CA LYS A 173 -16.97 -2.11 -26.72
C LYS A 173 -16.77 -2.45 -28.21
N ILE A 174 -16.55 -3.72 -28.52
CA ILE A 174 -16.88 -4.33 -29.82
C ILE A 174 -18.37 -4.67 -29.78
#